data_AF-A0A966SK10-F1
#
_entry.id   AF-A0A966SK10-F1
#
_cell.length_a   1.000
_cell.length_b   1.000
_cell.length_c   1.000
_cell.angle_alpha   90.00
_cell.angle_beta   90.00
_cell.angle_gamma   90.00
#
_symmetry.space_group_name_H-M   'P 1'
#
loop_
_entity.id
_entity.type
_entity.pdbx_description
1 polymer ?
#
loop_
_entity_poly.entity_id
_entity_poly.type
_entity_poly.pdbx_seq_one_letter_code
_entity_poly.pdbx_strand_id
1 'polypeptide(L)'
;MALDSSGSMVVGGSFTIANLSGSPATNAAVNYNVVRLAKNAGTSMIDGVADPSFTFLSQPLGPLNGQVRAVAIYPVGSGPNEKKILIGGDFTTVSYYNNNTNFAATNLLTTNFNRIVRLNSDGTLDPSWQLTTGANASVRAITITPSGVAYVGGDFTSFGGPTTTVNANLVEITGDGDPSNVGFATGVGAGGTGGVGPGIYTLLYDSVNAQLYAGGAFTSFAGNNAFQQLVKLDAASGAPDATFNANLSGVPNSTVKALASPQRPVWAGHRLAEQAGQHHRG
;
A
#
# COMPACT_ATOMS: atom_id res chain seq x y z
N MET A 1 3.45 5.87 2.61
CA MET A 1 3.69 7.15 1.91
C MET A 1 4.23 6.85 0.54
N ALA A 2 3.99 7.71 -0.44
CA ALA A 2 4.47 7.59 -1.81
C ALA A 2 4.85 8.97 -2.36
N LEU A 3 5.88 9.00 -3.20
CA LEU A 3 6.35 10.19 -3.90
C LEU A 3 5.99 10.07 -5.38
N ASP A 4 5.46 11.14 -5.96
CA ASP A 4 5.31 11.21 -7.41
C ASP A 4 6.55 11.83 -8.07
N SER A 5 6.65 11.70 -9.39
CA SER A 5 7.76 12.26 -10.18
C SER A 5 7.79 13.79 -10.21
N SER A 6 6.71 14.45 -9.78
CA SER A 6 6.67 15.91 -9.64
C SER A 6 7.29 16.38 -8.32
N GLY A 7 7.51 15.47 -7.36
CA GLY A 7 8.03 15.75 -6.02
C GLY A 7 6.94 15.99 -4.98
N SER A 8 5.67 15.72 -5.29
CA SER A 8 4.58 15.74 -4.31
C SER A 8 4.57 14.44 -3.51
N MET A 9 4.17 14.52 -2.24
CA MET A 9 4.14 13.34 -1.35
C MET A 9 2.72 13.04 -0.90
N VAL A 10 2.27 11.81 -1.14
CA VAL A 10 0.99 11.31 -0.62
C VAL A 10 1.26 10.41 0.59
N VAL A 11 0.63 10.74 1.70
CA VAL A 11 0.77 10.06 2.99
C VAL A 11 -0.56 9.43 3.34
N GLY A 12 -0.54 8.14 3.69
CA GLY A 12 -1.71 7.39 4.15
C GLY A 12 -1.52 6.93 5.58
N GLY A 13 -2.61 6.87 6.35
CA GLY A 13 -2.61 6.46 7.75
C GLY A 13 -3.95 6.68 8.44
N SER A 14 -3.88 7.00 9.74
CA SER A 14 -4.99 7.50 10.54
C SER A 14 -4.50 8.76 11.23
N PHE A 15 -4.88 9.91 10.70
CA PHE A 15 -4.44 11.21 11.17
C PHE A 15 -5.63 11.96 11.75
N THR A 16 -5.42 12.64 12.88
CA THR A 16 -6.30 13.72 13.30
C THR A 16 -5.57 15.01 12.97
N ILE A 17 -6.04 15.75 11.97
CA ILE A 17 -5.36 16.99 11.57
C ILE A 17 -6.09 18.16 12.20
N ALA A 18 -5.49 18.75 13.23
CA ALA A 18 -5.89 20.04 13.75
C ALA A 18 -5.17 21.15 12.96
N ASN A 19 -5.91 22.18 12.51
CA ASN A 19 -5.37 23.45 12.03
C ASN A 19 -4.50 23.40 10.75
N LEU A 20 -5.03 22.86 9.64
CA LEU A 20 -4.54 23.24 8.31
C LEU A 20 -5.16 24.58 7.89
N SER A 21 -4.34 25.58 7.60
CA SER A 21 -4.79 26.79 6.91
C SER A 21 -5.41 26.41 5.57
N GLY A 22 -6.70 26.70 5.36
CA GLY A 22 -7.45 26.30 4.17
C GLY A 22 -8.25 24.99 4.29
N SER A 23 -8.24 24.31 5.46
CA SER A 23 -9.20 23.25 5.72
C SER A 23 -10.61 23.84 5.80
N PRO A 24 -11.59 23.32 5.05
CA PRO A 24 -12.92 23.91 5.03
C PRO A 24 -13.77 23.50 6.24
N ALA A 25 -13.17 22.83 7.24
CA ALA A 25 -13.80 22.46 8.51
C ALA A 25 -13.30 23.36 9.65
N THR A 26 -14.15 24.28 10.08
CA THR A 26 -13.99 25.02 11.33
C THR A 26 -14.25 24.07 12.52
N ASN A 27 -13.20 23.73 13.27
CA ASN A 27 -13.25 23.26 14.68
C ASN A 27 -13.85 21.89 15.05
N ALA A 28 -13.93 20.91 14.14
CA ALA A 28 -14.13 19.51 14.56
C ALA A 28 -12.89 18.66 14.19
N ALA A 29 -12.46 17.78 15.10
CA ALA A 29 -11.37 16.84 14.86
C ALA A 29 -11.78 15.86 13.74
N VAL A 30 -11.43 16.19 12.50
CA VAL A 30 -11.67 15.31 11.34
C VAL A 30 -10.55 14.29 11.26
N ASN A 31 -10.91 13.02 11.17
CA ASN A 31 -9.96 11.96 10.85
C ASN A 31 -9.67 12.01 9.35
N TYR A 32 -8.41 12.20 8.98
CA TYR A 32 -7.94 12.08 7.60
C TYR A 32 -7.19 10.77 7.47
N ASN A 33 -7.42 10.05 6.36
CA ASN A 33 -6.71 8.80 6.10
C ASN A 33 -5.67 8.93 4.97
N VAL A 34 -5.81 9.94 4.11
CA VAL A 34 -4.87 10.24 3.02
C VAL A 34 -4.70 11.75 2.92
N VAL A 35 -3.47 12.21 2.78
CA VAL A 35 -3.09 13.63 2.62
C VAL A 35 -2.03 13.72 1.54
N ARG A 36 -2.12 14.72 0.66
CA ARG A 36 -0.99 15.13 -0.18
C ARG A 36 -0.31 16.33 0.45
N LEU A 37 0.99 16.27 0.58
CA LEU A 37 1.82 17.37 1.03
C LEU A 37 2.37 18.12 -0.19
N ALA A 38 2.31 19.44 -0.11
CA ALA A 38 2.70 20.33 -1.18
C ALA A 38 4.23 20.40 -1.32
N LYS A 39 4.64 20.74 -2.53
CA LYS A 39 6.02 21.04 -2.87
C LYS A 39 6.21 22.55 -2.81
N ASN A 40 7.30 23.00 -2.21
CA ASN A 40 7.69 24.40 -2.26
C ASN A 40 7.87 24.86 -3.72
N ALA A 41 7.18 25.93 -4.11
CA ALA A 41 7.24 26.46 -5.47
C ALA A 41 8.70 26.70 -5.91
N GLY A 42 9.09 26.10 -7.04
CA GLY A 42 10.45 26.24 -7.58
C GLY A 42 11.55 25.37 -6.94
N THR A 43 11.23 24.50 -5.97
CA THR A 43 12.22 23.62 -5.31
C THR A 43 11.74 22.17 -5.25
N SER A 44 12.64 21.18 -5.15
CA SER A 44 12.29 19.76 -4.94
C SER A 44 11.90 19.41 -3.49
N MET A 45 11.75 20.40 -2.60
CA MET A 45 11.52 20.18 -1.18
C MET A 45 10.01 20.15 -0.86
N ILE A 46 9.59 19.17 -0.06
CA ILE A 46 8.23 19.10 0.51
C ILE A 46 8.17 20.05 1.70
N ASP A 47 7.19 20.94 1.70
CA ASP A 47 7.05 22.00 2.71
C ASP A 47 6.37 21.55 4.02
N GLY A 48 5.86 20.31 4.03
CA GLY A 48 5.12 19.74 5.15
C GLY A 48 3.70 20.31 5.30
N VAL A 49 3.27 21.16 4.37
CA VAL A 49 1.93 21.75 4.30
C VAL A 49 1.04 20.86 3.44
N ALA A 50 -0.22 20.65 3.82
CA ALA A 50 -1.13 19.91 2.98
C ALA A 50 -1.47 20.71 1.71
N ASP A 51 -1.51 20.02 0.58
CA ASP A 51 -1.91 20.60 -0.70
C ASP A 51 -3.43 20.85 -0.70
N PRO A 52 -3.87 22.12 -0.75
CA PRO A 52 -5.30 22.46 -0.71
C PRO A 52 -6.05 22.05 -1.99
N SER A 53 -5.34 21.77 -3.09
CA SER A 53 -5.93 21.24 -4.32
C SER A 53 -6.15 19.72 -4.26
N PHE A 54 -5.59 19.03 -3.27
CA PHE A 54 -5.80 17.62 -3.06
C PHE A 54 -7.12 17.39 -2.33
N THR A 55 -8.17 17.25 -3.13
CA THR A 55 -9.51 16.94 -2.70
C THR A 55 -9.64 15.45 -2.44
N PHE A 56 -8.94 14.92 -1.43
CA PHE A 56 -9.37 13.67 -0.83
C PHE A 56 -10.64 13.94 -0.05
N LEU A 57 -11.75 14.01 -0.80
CA LEU A 57 -13.11 14.24 -0.33
C LEU A 57 -13.16 15.38 0.68
N SER A 58 -13.23 16.61 0.18
CA SER A 58 -13.48 17.78 1.03
C SER A 58 -14.61 17.46 2.03
N GLN A 59 -14.32 17.56 3.34
CA GLN A 59 -15.24 17.56 4.49
C GLN A 59 -15.48 16.20 5.23
N PRO A 60 -16.12 16.19 6.43
CA PRO A 60 -15.49 15.99 7.72
C PRO A 60 -16.00 14.68 8.34
N LEU A 61 -15.80 13.56 7.65
CA LEU A 61 -15.96 12.23 8.20
C LEU A 61 -14.85 11.40 7.58
N GLY A 62 -14.06 10.72 8.40
CA GLY A 62 -12.96 9.90 7.91
C GLY A 62 -13.44 9.03 6.76
N PRO A 63 -13.00 9.29 5.52
CA PRO A 63 -13.63 8.70 4.35
C PRO A 63 -13.42 7.20 4.29
N LEU A 64 -12.52 6.66 5.14
CA LEU A 64 -12.26 5.25 5.31
C LEU A 64 -12.57 4.85 6.76
N ASN A 65 -13.31 3.76 6.93
CA ASN A 65 -13.64 3.19 8.24
C ASN A 65 -12.49 2.36 8.86
N GLY A 66 -11.26 2.53 8.36
CA GLY A 66 -10.08 1.78 8.79
C GLY A 66 -8.78 2.46 8.38
N GLN A 67 -7.65 1.98 8.91
CA GLN A 67 -6.34 2.57 8.64
C GLN A 67 -5.93 2.34 7.18
N VAL A 68 -5.29 3.35 6.57
CA VAL A 68 -4.52 3.15 5.34
C VAL A 68 -3.14 2.66 5.74
N ARG A 69 -2.71 1.53 5.17
CA ARG A 69 -1.41 0.89 5.46
C ARG A 69 -0.43 1.02 4.30
N ALA A 70 -0.94 1.05 3.07
CA ALA A 70 -0.16 1.17 1.86
C ALA A 70 -0.71 2.27 0.96
N VAL A 71 0.20 3.01 0.33
CA VAL A 71 -0.10 4.03 -0.69
C VAL A 71 0.94 3.87 -1.77
N ALA A 72 0.51 3.84 -3.02
CA ALA A 72 1.37 3.87 -4.20
C ALA A 72 0.78 4.80 -5.26
N ILE A 73 1.65 5.38 -6.10
CA ILE A 73 1.24 6.29 -7.17
C ILE A 73 1.65 5.66 -8.49
N TYR A 74 0.71 5.60 -9.43
CA TYR A 74 0.99 5.13 -10.78
C TYR A 74 1.94 6.10 -11.50
N PRO A 75 3.02 5.60 -12.11
CA PRO A 75 4.06 6.44 -12.70
C PRO A 75 3.57 7.18 -13.97
N VAL A 76 4.30 8.22 -14.37
CA VAL A 76 4.09 8.89 -15.66
C VAL A 76 4.27 7.89 -16.80
N GLY A 77 3.36 7.92 -17.77
CA GLY A 77 3.38 6.98 -18.90
C GLY A 77 2.65 5.65 -18.65
N SER A 78 2.05 5.43 -17.47
CA SER A 78 1.24 4.23 -17.18
C SER A 78 -0.18 4.27 -17.79
N GLY A 79 -0.33 4.91 -18.95
CA GLY A 79 -1.59 5.06 -19.68
C GLY A 79 -2.70 5.73 -18.86
N PRO A 80 -3.94 5.19 -18.84
CA PRO A 80 -5.10 5.84 -18.22
C PRO A 80 -5.01 5.94 -16.69
N ASN A 81 -4.02 5.29 -16.09
CA ASN A 81 -3.79 5.33 -14.65
C ASN A 81 -2.70 6.30 -14.23
N GLU A 82 -2.05 7.01 -15.16
CA GLU A 82 -0.99 7.94 -14.84
C GLU A 82 -1.37 8.87 -13.67
N LYS A 83 -0.46 8.95 -12.67
CA LYS A 83 -0.59 9.77 -11.45
C LYS A 83 -1.79 9.45 -10.56
N LYS A 84 -2.60 8.45 -10.89
CA LYS A 84 -3.61 7.93 -9.97
C LYS A 84 -2.94 7.32 -8.75
N ILE A 85 -3.69 7.23 -7.66
CA ILE A 85 -3.17 6.82 -6.36
C ILE A 85 -3.90 5.55 -5.94
N LEU A 86 -3.16 4.46 -5.75
CA LEU A 86 -3.70 3.22 -5.20
C LEU A 86 -3.46 3.19 -3.70
N ILE A 87 -4.51 2.99 -2.93
CA ILE A 87 -4.43 2.90 -1.46
C ILE A 87 -4.94 1.54 -0.99
N GLY A 88 -4.28 0.98 0.01
CA GLY A 88 -4.65 -0.27 0.65
C GLY A 88 -4.55 -0.18 2.18
N GLY A 89 -5.35 -0.97 2.89
CA GLY A 89 -5.38 -0.91 4.35
C GLY A 89 -6.36 -1.87 5.01
N ASP A 90 -6.99 -1.41 6.09
CA ASP A 90 -7.99 -2.18 6.85
C ASP A 90 -9.44 -1.78 6.57
N PHE A 91 -9.62 -0.66 5.86
CA PHE A 91 -10.94 -0.11 5.56
C PHE A 91 -11.77 -1.07 4.71
N THR A 92 -13.06 -1.19 4.99
CA THR A 92 -13.99 -1.98 4.17
C THR A 92 -14.89 -1.09 3.33
N THR A 93 -15.16 0.12 3.78
CA THR A 93 -16.02 1.09 3.10
C THR A 93 -15.31 2.40 2.85
N VAL A 94 -15.70 3.05 1.74
CA VAL A 94 -15.39 4.45 1.45
C VAL A 94 -16.69 5.23 1.48
N SER A 95 -16.77 6.26 2.31
CA SER A 95 -17.88 7.21 2.32
C SER A 95 -17.47 8.49 1.59
N TYR A 96 -18.28 8.96 0.65
CA TYR A 96 -17.99 10.13 -0.17
C TYR A 96 -19.25 10.91 -0.55
N TYR A 97 -19.12 12.21 -0.75
CA TYR A 97 -20.20 13.03 -1.29
C TYR A 97 -20.19 12.98 -2.81
N ASN A 98 -21.35 12.78 -3.43
CA ASN A 98 -21.48 12.83 -4.90
C ASN A 98 -21.46 14.25 -5.48
N ASN A 99 -21.38 15.28 -4.62
CA ASN A 99 -21.28 16.68 -4.97
C ASN A 99 -20.26 17.36 -4.03
N ASN A 100 -19.22 17.95 -4.61
CA ASN A 100 -18.14 18.63 -3.89
C ASN A 100 -18.49 20.04 -3.37
N THR A 101 -19.73 20.50 -3.61
CA THR A 101 -20.26 21.80 -3.17
C THR A 101 -21.47 21.70 -2.23
N ASN A 102 -22.05 20.50 -2.04
CA ASN A 102 -23.22 20.29 -1.18
C ASN A 102 -23.04 19.07 -0.25
N PHE A 103 -22.68 19.36 1.00
CA PHE A 103 -22.36 18.36 2.04
C PHE A 103 -23.56 17.91 2.87
N ALA A 104 -24.78 18.05 2.35
CA ALA A 104 -25.96 17.49 2.99
C ALA A 104 -25.85 15.97 3.11
N ALA A 105 -26.30 15.39 4.23
CA ALA A 105 -26.28 13.93 4.47
C ALA A 105 -26.99 13.13 3.37
N THR A 106 -27.95 13.73 2.65
CA THR A 106 -28.64 13.15 1.49
C THR A 106 -27.72 12.88 0.30
N ASN A 107 -26.56 13.53 0.24
CA ASN A 107 -25.56 13.39 -0.82
C ASN A 107 -24.40 12.47 -0.42
N LEU A 108 -24.41 11.95 0.81
CA LEU A 108 -23.39 11.03 1.31
C LEU A 108 -23.68 9.62 0.79
N LEU A 109 -22.75 9.10 0.01
CA LEU A 109 -22.75 7.73 -0.48
C LEU A 109 -21.72 6.92 0.31
N THR A 110 -21.96 5.62 0.44
CA THR A 110 -21.00 4.68 1.02
C THR A 110 -20.90 3.46 0.12
N THR A 111 -19.69 3.16 -0.33
CA THR A 111 -19.41 2.05 -1.24
C THR A 111 -18.43 1.09 -0.59
N ASN A 112 -18.62 -0.20 -0.80
CA ASN A 112 -17.68 -1.24 -0.36
C ASN A 112 -16.49 -1.29 -1.31
N PHE A 113 -15.28 -1.18 -0.78
CA PHE A 113 -14.04 -1.30 -1.56
C PHE A 113 -13.08 -2.35 -0.98
N ASN A 114 -13.44 -2.98 0.16
CA ASN A 114 -12.74 -4.13 0.72
C ASN A 114 -11.22 -3.99 0.68
N ARG A 115 -10.73 -2.97 1.39
CA ARG A 115 -9.32 -2.78 1.76
C ARG A 115 -8.39 -2.31 0.64
N ILE A 116 -8.92 -2.02 -0.56
CA ILE A 116 -8.16 -1.43 -1.65
C ILE A 116 -9.02 -0.54 -2.56
N VAL A 117 -8.56 0.68 -2.83
CA VAL A 117 -9.26 1.63 -3.70
C VAL A 117 -8.29 2.51 -4.47
N ARG A 118 -8.71 2.98 -5.65
CA ARG A 118 -7.94 3.95 -6.44
C ARG A 118 -8.59 5.34 -6.42
N LEU A 119 -7.74 6.34 -6.34
CA LEU A 119 -8.07 7.76 -6.43
C LEU A 119 -7.47 8.36 -7.70
N ASN A 120 -8.12 9.39 -8.22
CA ASN A 120 -7.51 10.29 -9.20
C ASN A 120 -6.36 11.07 -8.58
N SER A 121 -5.55 11.71 -9.42
CA SER A 121 -4.41 12.51 -8.96
C SER A 121 -4.84 13.71 -8.11
N ASP A 122 -6.06 14.20 -8.23
CA ASP A 122 -6.63 15.26 -7.38
C ASP A 122 -7.21 14.75 -6.05
N GLY A 123 -7.11 13.44 -5.76
CA GLY A 123 -7.62 12.82 -4.55
C GLY A 123 -9.09 12.40 -4.62
N THR A 124 -9.83 12.74 -5.69
CA THR A 124 -11.19 12.25 -5.87
C THR A 124 -11.20 10.74 -6.12
N LEU A 125 -12.31 10.07 -5.79
CA LEU A 125 -12.47 8.64 -6.07
C LEU A 125 -12.43 8.38 -7.59
N ASP A 126 -11.68 7.39 -8.03
CA ASP A 126 -11.67 6.99 -9.45
C ASP A 126 -12.90 6.12 -9.75
N PRO A 127 -13.90 6.63 -10.50
CA PRO A 127 -15.12 5.88 -10.78
C PRO A 127 -14.87 4.66 -11.68
N SER A 128 -13.73 4.58 -12.37
CA SER A 128 -13.36 3.41 -13.18
C SER A 128 -12.85 2.24 -12.32
N TRP A 129 -12.61 2.45 -11.02
CA TRP A 129 -12.20 1.40 -10.10
C TRP A 129 -13.39 0.56 -9.63
N GLN A 130 -13.65 -0.55 -10.34
CA GLN A 130 -14.81 -1.40 -10.11
C GLN A 130 -14.40 -2.74 -9.50
N LEU A 131 -14.00 -2.74 -8.22
CA LEU A 131 -13.77 -4.00 -7.50
C LEU A 131 -15.09 -4.59 -7.01
N THR A 132 -15.27 -5.88 -7.24
CA THR A 132 -16.43 -6.62 -6.72
C THR A 132 -16.22 -7.08 -5.28
N THR A 133 -15.01 -7.59 -4.97
CA THR A 133 -14.72 -8.27 -3.70
C THR A 133 -13.44 -7.80 -3.02
N GLY A 134 -12.41 -7.36 -3.76
CA GLY A 134 -11.18 -6.82 -3.18
C GLY A 134 -10.46 -7.84 -2.29
N ALA A 135 -9.78 -7.37 -1.24
CA ALA A 135 -9.03 -8.21 -0.31
C ALA A 135 -9.87 -8.60 0.91
N ASN A 136 -9.85 -9.89 1.28
CA ASN A 136 -10.62 -10.39 2.43
C ASN A 136 -10.01 -10.05 3.81
N ALA A 137 -8.75 -9.60 3.85
CA ALA A 137 -8.09 -9.05 5.04
C ALA A 137 -7.09 -7.94 4.64
N SER A 138 -6.36 -7.39 5.62
CA SER A 138 -5.55 -6.17 5.49
C SER A 138 -4.65 -6.19 4.26
N VAL A 139 -4.69 -5.14 3.44
CA VAL A 139 -3.65 -4.86 2.44
C VAL A 139 -2.55 -4.06 3.14
N ARG A 140 -1.31 -4.55 3.09
CA ARG A 140 -0.19 -3.97 3.85
C ARG A 140 0.91 -3.40 2.99
N ALA A 141 1.08 -3.90 1.77
CA ALA A 141 2.12 -3.49 0.85
C ALA A 141 1.57 -3.37 -0.56
N ILE A 142 1.98 -2.31 -1.26
CA ILE A 142 1.70 -2.08 -2.67
C ILE A 142 2.97 -1.55 -3.31
N THR A 143 3.35 -2.11 -4.46
CA THR A 143 4.38 -1.52 -5.34
C THR A 143 3.85 -1.53 -6.77
N ILE A 144 4.20 -0.52 -7.56
CA ILE A 144 3.72 -0.36 -8.94
C ILE A 144 4.94 -0.34 -9.87
N THR A 145 4.88 -1.11 -10.95
CA THR A 145 5.91 -1.15 -11.98
C THR A 145 5.86 0.11 -12.86
N PRO A 146 6.93 0.44 -13.60
CA PRO A 146 6.90 1.52 -14.60
C PRO A 146 5.79 1.37 -15.65
N SER A 147 5.37 0.13 -15.96
CA SER A 147 4.28 -0.14 -16.91
C SER A 147 2.88 0.04 -16.30
N GLY A 148 2.77 0.30 -15.00
CA GLY A 148 1.47 0.46 -14.31
C GLY A 148 0.83 -0.84 -13.85
N VAL A 149 1.57 -1.94 -13.78
CA VAL A 149 1.14 -3.16 -13.10
C VAL A 149 1.38 -2.99 -11.60
N ALA A 150 0.44 -3.41 -10.75
CA ALA A 150 0.60 -3.31 -9.31
C ALA A 150 0.75 -4.69 -8.66
N TYR A 151 1.71 -4.83 -7.76
CA TYR A 151 1.81 -5.97 -6.85
C TYR A 151 1.26 -5.57 -5.49
N VAL A 152 0.35 -6.38 -4.96
CA VAL A 152 -0.38 -6.11 -3.71
C VAL A 152 -0.17 -7.27 -2.76
N GLY A 153 0.29 -6.99 -1.55
CA GLY A 153 0.56 -7.99 -0.51
C GLY A 153 -0.08 -7.61 0.82
N GLY A 154 -0.46 -8.61 1.61
CA GLY A 154 -1.12 -8.37 2.89
C GLY A 154 -1.39 -9.62 3.73
N ASP A 155 -2.31 -9.48 4.68
CA ASP A 155 -2.81 -10.60 5.52
C ASP A 155 -3.91 -11.39 4.82
N PHE A 156 -4.44 -10.88 3.69
CA PHE A 156 -5.54 -11.50 2.97
C PHE A 156 -5.16 -12.88 2.47
N THR A 157 -6.11 -13.80 2.47
CA THR A 157 -5.97 -15.16 1.91
C THR A 157 -6.73 -15.32 0.60
N SER A 158 -7.53 -14.31 0.25
CA SER A 158 -8.26 -14.23 -1.01
C SER A 158 -8.31 -12.78 -1.48
N PHE A 159 -8.16 -12.60 -2.79
CA PHE A 159 -8.28 -11.33 -3.48
C PHE A 159 -9.14 -11.52 -4.72
N GLY A 160 -10.15 -10.68 -4.90
CA GLY A 160 -10.98 -10.71 -6.11
C GLY A 160 -11.12 -9.36 -6.78
N GLY A 161 -11.05 -9.39 -8.10
CA GLY A 161 -11.20 -8.28 -9.00
C GLY A 161 -12.55 -8.28 -9.73
N PRO A 162 -12.65 -7.51 -10.82
CA PRO A 162 -13.85 -7.45 -11.66
C PRO A 162 -14.26 -8.82 -12.23
N THR A 163 -13.30 -9.66 -12.64
CA THR A 163 -13.58 -10.93 -13.33
C THR A 163 -13.00 -12.15 -12.64
N THR A 164 -11.92 -11.98 -11.87
CA THR A 164 -11.14 -13.09 -11.32
C THR A 164 -11.05 -13.02 -9.80
N THR A 165 -11.11 -14.16 -9.11
CA THR A 165 -10.80 -14.28 -7.68
C THR A 165 -9.73 -15.34 -7.48
N VAL A 166 -8.73 -15.03 -6.65
CA VAL A 166 -7.58 -15.90 -6.37
C VAL A 166 -7.39 -16.07 -4.86
N ASN A 167 -6.80 -17.20 -4.46
CA ASN A 167 -6.46 -17.49 -3.08
C ASN A 167 -4.95 -17.32 -2.86
N ALA A 168 -4.53 -16.12 -2.50
CA ALA A 168 -3.12 -15.77 -2.33
C ALA A 168 -2.98 -14.65 -1.28
N ASN A 169 -1.78 -14.50 -0.71
CA ASN A 169 -1.43 -13.36 0.17
C ASN A 169 -0.67 -12.24 -0.56
N LEU A 170 -0.32 -12.48 -1.82
CA LEU A 170 0.32 -11.54 -2.73
C LEU A 170 -0.19 -11.81 -4.15
N VAL A 171 -0.60 -10.74 -4.83
CA VAL A 171 -1.18 -10.80 -6.18
C VAL A 171 -0.54 -9.73 -7.07
N GLU A 172 -0.48 -10.04 -8.36
CA GLU A 172 -0.33 -9.06 -9.43
C GLU A 172 -1.74 -8.62 -9.84
N ILE A 173 -1.98 -7.31 -9.95
CA ILE A 173 -3.24 -6.77 -10.46
C ILE A 173 -2.99 -5.80 -11.61
N THR A 174 -3.91 -5.83 -12.57
CA THR A 174 -3.98 -4.92 -13.70
C THR A 174 -4.47 -3.53 -13.29
N GLY A 175 -4.47 -2.62 -14.27
CA GLY A 175 -4.93 -1.24 -14.12
C GLY A 175 -6.42 -1.05 -13.83
N ASP A 176 -7.19 -2.10 -13.60
CA ASP A 176 -8.60 -2.10 -13.18
C ASP A 176 -8.79 -2.93 -11.89
N GLY A 177 -7.68 -3.45 -11.32
CA GLY A 177 -7.68 -4.21 -10.09
C GLY A 177 -7.92 -5.71 -10.25
N ASP A 178 -7.94 -6.24 -11.49
CA ASP A 178 -8.16 -7.67 -11.74
C ASP A 178 -6.88 -8.49 -11.52
N PRO A 179 -6.90 -9.56 -10.67
CA PRO A 179 -5.78 -10.49 -10.55
C PRO A 179 -5.81 -11.54 -11.67
N SER A 180 -5.86 -11.09 -12.93
CA SER A 180 -6.05 -11.95 -14.10
C SER A 180 -4.86 -12.86 -14.40
N ASN A 181 -3.66 -12.52 -13.94
CA ASN A 181 -2.49 -13.40 -13.95
C ASN A 181 -2.60 -14.45 -12.83
N VAL A 182 -3.49 -15.43 -13.00
CA VAL A 182 -3.75 -16.50 -12.03
C VAL A 182 -2.51 -17.38 -11.77
N GLY A 183 -1.57 -17.45 -12.71
CA GLY A 183 -0.31 -18.17 -12.55
C GLY A 183 0.58 -17.55 -11.47
N PHE A 184 0.64 -16.21 -11.42
CA PHE A 184 1.32 -15.48 -10.36
C PHE A 184 0.69 -15.76 -8.99
N ALA A 185 -0.64 -15.80 -8.91
CA ALA A 185 -1.34 -15.98 -7.64
C ALA A 185 -1.29 -17.41 -7.09
N THR A 186 -1.37 -18.43 -7.96
CA THR A 186 -1.35 -19.84 -7.52
C THR A 186 0.03 -20.31 -7.02
N GLY A 187 1.10 -19.63 -7.41
CA GLY A 187 2.45 -19.83 -6.88
C GLY A 187 2.73 -19.13 -5.55
N VAL A 188 1.83 -18.29 -5.05
CA VAL A 188 2.10 -17.34 -3.96
C VAL A 188 1.18 -17.60 -2.76
N GLY A 189 1.68 -18.40 -1.83
CA GLY A 189 1.03 -18.65 -0.54
C GLY A 189 2.04 -18.51 0.60
N ALA A 190 1.77 -17.62 1.54
CA ALA A 190 2.61 -17.42 2.72
C ALA A 190 2.09 -18.28 3.88
N GLY A 191 2.82 -19.32 4.25
CA GLY A 191 2.42 -20.23 5.34
C GLY A 191 2.90 -19.74 6.71
N GLY A 192 2.07 -19.93 7.74
CA GLY A 192 2.38 -19.59 9.14
C GLY A 192 1.50 -20.30 10.17
N THR A 193 1.89 -20.21 11.44
CA THR A 193 1.18 -20.81 12.58
C THR A 193 0.23 -19.80 13.23
N GLY A 194 -1.08 -20.09 13.34
CA GLY A 194 -1.97 -19.40 14.29
C GLY A 194 -3.12 -18.54 13.74
N GLY A 195 -3.78 -18.93 12.63
CA GLY A 195 -5.12 -18.39 12.27
C GLY A 195 -5.19 -16.96 11.72
N VAL A 196 -4.10 -16.18 11.84
CA VAL A 196 -3.83 -14.99 11.02
C VAL A 196 -2.70 -15.39 10.07
N GLY A 197 -2.97 -15.43 8.76
CA GLY A 197 -1.92 -15.75 7.78
C GLY A 197 -0.73 -14.80 7.99
N PRO A 198 0.52 -15.27 7.91
CA PRO A 198 1.65 -14.37 8.06
C PRO A 198 1.70 -13.45 6.84
N GLY A 199 1.26 -12.21 7.04
CA GLY A 199 1.08 -11.32 5.91
C GLY A 199 2.38 -10.89 5.25
N ILE A 200 2.26 -10.51 3.98
CA ILE A 200 3.29 -9.79 3.25
C ILE A 200 3.21 -8.33 3.68
N TYR A 201 4.25 -7.84 4.34
CA TYR A 201 4.25 -6.53 4.99
C TYR A 201 4.99 -5.48 4.18
N THR A 202 5.85 -5.89 3.26
CA THR A 202 6.61 -4.99 2.41
C THR A 202 6.89 -5.66 1.07
N LEU A 203 6.90 -4.84 0.02
CA LEU A 203 7.19 -5.24 -1.34
C LEU A 203 8.19 -4.26 -1.94
N LEU A 204 9.08 -4.76 -2.78
CA LEU A 204 10.02 -3.97 -3.54
C LEU A 204 10.16 -4.56 -4.94
N TYR A 205 9.78 -3.79 -5.96
CA TYR A 205 10.00 -4.15 -7.36
C TYR A 205 11.34 -3.60 -7.86
N ASP A 206 12.18 -4.49 -8.40
CA ASP A 206 13.45 -4.19 -9.05
C ASP A 206 13.25 -4.18 -10.57
N SER A 207 13.02 -2.99 -11.12
CA SER A 207 12.74 -2.79 -12.55
C SER A 207 13.90 -3.18 -13.47
N VAL A 208 15.12 -3.21 -12.95
CA VAL A 208 16.32 -3.50 -13.76
C VAL A 208 16.44 -5.00 -14.03
N ASN A 209 16.08 -5.85 -13.07
CA ASN A 209 16.12 -7.32 -13.24
C ASN A 209 14.73 -7.96 -13.43
N ALA A 210 13.65 -7.16 -13.42
CA ALA A 210 12.27 -7.64 -13.35
C ALA A 210 12.05 -8.64 -12.21
N GLN A 211 12.55 -8.30 -11.00
CA GLN A 211 12.42 -9.13 -9.81
C GLN A 211 11.53 -8.44 -8.78
N LEU A 212 10.81 -9.23 -7.99
CA LEU A 212 10.01 -8.75 -6.88
C LEU A 212 10.57 -9.33 -5.57
N TYR A 213 10.77 -8.48 -4.58
CA TYR A 213 11.12 -8.90 -3.22
C TYR A 213 9.92 -8.72 -2.33
N ALA A 214 9.60 -9.74 -1.55
CA ALA A 214 8.51 -9.72 -0.59
C ALA A 214 9.02 -10.06 0.81
N GLY A 215 8.73 -9.16 1.75
CA GLY A 215 9.08 -9.30 3.16
C GLY A 215 7.84 -9.41 4.04
N GLY A 216 7.90 -10.21 5.10
CA GLY A 216 6.77 -10.41 6.01
C GLY A 216 7.09 -11.27 7.21
N ALA A 217 6.03 -11.82 7.82
CA ALA A 217 6.13 -12.71 8.99
C ALA A 217 6.11 -14.21 8.63
N PHE A 218 6.21 -14.55 7.34
CA PHE A 218 5.94 -15.90 6.86
C PHE A 218 7.07 -16.89 7.18
N THR A 219 6.68 -18.10 7.55
CA THR A 219 7.60 -19.20 7.88
C THR A 219 7.74 -20.19 6.73
N SER A 220 6.96 -20.00 5.67
CA SER A 220 7.11 -20.68 4.39
C SER A 220 6.51 -19.82 3.28
N PHE A 221 6.97 -20.03 2.06
CA PHE A 221 6.43 -19.39 0.87
C PHE A 221 6.25 -20.42 -0.24
N ALA A 222 5.09 -20.40 -0.91
CA ALA A 222 4.73 -21.36 -1.94
C ALA A 222 4.80 -22.84 -1.46
N GLY A 223 4.49 -23.09 -0.19
CA GLY A 223 4.60 -24.41 0.43
C GLY A 223 6.03 -24.84 0.76
N ASN A 224 7.05 -24.00 0.53
CA ASN A 224 8.45 -24.29 0.80
C ASN A 224 8.95 -23.56 2.06
N ASN A 225 9.40 -24.32 3.06
CA ASN A 225 9.91 -23.79 4.34
C ASN A 225 11.34 -23.22 4.25
N ALA A 226 12.02 -23.36 3.11
CA ALA A 226 13.31 -22.71 2.88
C ALA A 226 13.15 -21.19 2.69
N PHE A 227 11.98 -20.73 2.24
CA PHE A 227 11.68 -19.31 2.07
C PHE A 227 10.93 -18.80 3.29
N GLN A 228 11.63 -18.04 4.13
CA GLN A 228 11.08 -17.48 5.37
C GLN A 228 11.36 -15.99 5.43
N GLN A 229 10.34 -15.21 5.78
CA GLN A 229 10.37 -13.77 6.07
C GLN A 229 10.78 -12.85 4.92
N LEU A 230 11.65 -13.29 4.01
CA LEU A 230 12.09 -12.60 2.81
C LEU A 230 12.19 -13.61 1.67
N VAL A 231 11.58 -13.27 0.54
CA VAL A 231 11.66 -14.06 -0.69
C VAL A 231 11.92 -13.14 -1.87
N LYS A 232 12.70 -13.62 -2.83
CA LYS A 232 12.88 -13.02 -4.14
C LYS A 232 12.07 -13.84 -5.14
N LEU A 233 11.31 -13.17 -5.98
CA LEU A 233 10.38 -13.74 -6.93
C LEU A 233 10.69 -13.21 -8.33
N ASP A 234 10.51 -14.07 -9.33
CA ASP A 234 10.34 -13.62 -10.71
C ASP A 234 9.06 -12.79 -10.80
N ALA A 235 9.14 -11.56 -11.30
CA ALA A 235 8.01 -10.64 -11.25
C ALA A 235 6.86 -11.04 -12.19
N ALA A 236 7.14 -11.78 -13.27
CA ALA A 236 6.11 -12.18 -14.23
C ALA A 236 5.34 -13.43 -13.77
N SER A 237 6.05 -14.41 -13.22
CA SER A 237 5.50 -15.72 -12.85
C SER A 237 5.18 -15.86 -11.37
N GLY A 238 5.73 -15.02 -10.50
CA GLY A 238 5.62 -15.16 -9.04
C GLY A 238 6.44 -16.33 -8.47
N ALA A 239 7.23 -17.02 -9.30
CA ALA A 239 8.04 -18.15 -8.88
C ALA A 239 9.19 -17.70 -7.97
N PRO A 240 9.43 -18.38 -6.83
CA PRO A 240 10.52 -18.03 -5.94
C PRO A 240 11.88 -18.44 -6.49
N ASP A 241 12.86 -17.54 -6.37
CA ASP A 241 14.25 -17.77 -6.71
C ASP A 241 14.91 -18.65 -5.63
N ALA A 242 15.03 -19.95 -5.89
CA ALA A 242 15.65 -20.90 -4.97
C ALA A 242 17.14 -20.66 -4.74
N THR A 243 17.81 -19.87 -5.59
CA THR A 243 19.21 -19.50 -5.40
C THR A 243 19.37 -18.29 -4.48
N PHE A 244 18.28 -17.58 -4.20
CA PHE A 244 18.25 -16.49 -3.24
C PHE A 244 18.29 -17.04 -1.81
N ASN A 245 19.50 -17.29 -1.32
CA ASN A 245 19.71 -17.76 0.03
C ASN A 245 19.71 -16.60 1.04
N ALA A 246 18.52 -16.07 1.35
CA ALA A 246 18.34 -15.24 2.54
C ALA A 246 18.35 -16.12 3.79
N ASN A 247 19.46 -16.80 4.07
CA ASN A 247 19.61 -17.56 5.29
C ASN A 247 19.70 -16.60 6.47
N LEU A 248 18.55 -16.12 6.94
CA LEU A 248 18.40 -15.34 8.16
C LEU A 248 18.42 -16.25 9.41
N SER A 249 18.75 -17.54 9.25
CA SER A 249 18.93 -18.47 10.36
C SER A 249 20.04 -17.98 11.28
N GLY A 250 19.66 -17.45 12.44
CA GLY A 250 20.57 -17.10 13.52
C GLY A 250 20.53 -15.65 14.01
N VAL A 251 19.78 -14.74 13.36
CA VAL A 251 19.67 -13.33 13.80
C VAL A 251 18.20 -12.90 13.63
N PRO A 252 17.57 -12.29 14.65
CA PRO A 252 16.30 -12.77 15.20
C PRO A 252 15.25 -13.08 14.12
N ASN A 253 14.65 -14.27 14.27
CA ASN A 253 13.43 -14.87 13.71
C ASN A 253 12.18 -13.96 13.56
N SER A 254 12.38 -12.70 13.19
CA SER A 254 11.41 -11.63 13.26
C SER A 254 10.92 -11.23 11.87
N THR A 255 9.72 -10.70 11.84
CA THR A 255 9.08 -10.10 10.68
C THR A 255 9.95 -9.07 9.95
N VAL A 256 10.07 -9.19 8.62
CA VAL A 256 10.59 -8.12 7.75
C VAL A 256 9.47 -7.11 7.47
N LYS A 257 9.65 -5.86 7.92
CA LYS A 257 8.60 -4.82 7.83
C LYS A 257 8.90 -3.72 6.82
N ALA A 258 10.13 -3.62 6.34
CA ALA A 258 10.53 -2.63 5.36
C ALA A 258 11.64 -3.19 4.47
N LEU A 259 11.54 -2.91 3.18
CA LEU A 259 12.60 -3.09 2.20
C LEU A 259 12.88 -1.72 1.59
N ALA A 260 14.15 -1.36 1.51
CA ALA A 260 14.61 -0.15 0.85
C ALA A 260 15.75 -0.47 -0.10
N SER A 261 15.90 0.31 -1.16
CA SER A 261 16.93 0.17 -2.16
C SER A 261 17.57 1.54 -2.39
N PRO A 262 18.82 1.80 -1.93
CA PRO A 262 19.56 3.05 -2.11
C PRO A 262 19.99 3.33 -3.56
N GLN A 263 19.31 2.74 -4.56
CA GLN A 263 19.74 2.36 -5.93
C GLN A 263 20.24 0.89 -6.07
N ARG A 264 19.79 -0.03 -5.18
CA ARG A 264 20.38 -1.31 -4.69
C ARG A 264 21.55 -1.01 -3.75
N PRO A 265 21.62 -1.45 -2.48
CA PRO A 265 21.23 -2.75 -1.89
C PRO A 265 19.94 -2.80 -1.03
N VAL A 266 19.34 -3.99 -0.90
CA VAL A 266 18.15 -4.24 -0.06
C VAL A 266 18.52 -4.10 1.43
N TRP A 267 17.95 -3.11 2.12
CA TRP A 267 18.02 -3.01 3.58
C TRP A 267 16.69 -3.48 4.16
N ALA A 268 16.72 -4.58 4.93
CA ALA A 268 15.58 -5.05 5.69
C ALA A 268 15.54 -4.32 7.04
N GLY A 269 14.54 -3.46 7.23
CA GLY A 269 14.33 -2.79 8.51
C GLY A 269 13.57 -3.68 9.49
N HIS A 270 14.11 -3.85 10.71
CA HIS A 270 13.43 -4.47 11.85
C HIS A 270 13.22 -3.46 12.99
N ARG A 271 12.35 -3.77 13.97
CA ARG A 271 12.27 -2.98 15.21
C ARG A 271 13.60 -3.13 15.96
N LEU A 272 14.28 -2.03 16.23
CA LEU A 272 15.28 -1.98 17.29
C LEU A 272 14.51 -1.88 18.60
N ALA A 273 14.64 -2.89 19.47
CA ALA A 273 14.26 -2.71 20.86
C ALA A 273 15.32 -1.78 21.47
N GLU A 274 14.91 -0.63 22.00
CA GLU A 274 15.75 0.15 22.91
C GLU A 274 16.12 -0.76 24.08
N GLN A 275 17.37 -1.23 24.12
CA GLN A 275 17.97 -1.63 25.38
C GLN A 275 18.25 -0.34 26.14
N ALA A 276 17.32 0.03 27.02
CA ALA A 276 17.57 1.02 28.04
C ALA A 276 18.75 0.55 28.90
N GLY A 277 19.82 1.35 28.91
CA GLY A 277 20.79 1.40 30.01
C GLY A 277 22.03 0.53 29.88
N GLN A 278 23.09 1.08 29.28
CA GLN A 278 24.43 1.06 29.86
C GLN A 278 25.16 2.33 29.40
N HIS A 279 25.23 3.32 30.28
CA HIS A 279 26.24 4.37 30.18
C HIS A 279 27.61 3.73 30.44
N HIS A 280 28.46 3.61 29.42
CA HIS A 280 29.90 3.54 29.66
C HIS A 280 30.45 4.95 29.65
N ARG A 281 30.64 5.50 30.86
CA ARG A 281 31.64 6.53 31.14
C ARG A 281 32.98 5.82 31.34
N GLY A 282 34.05 6.40 30.81
CA GLY A 282 35.43 5.96 31.00
C GLY A 282 36.17 5.93 29.68
#